data_AF-A0A227J3Y7-F1
#
_entry.id   AF-A0A227J3Y7-F1
#
_cell.length_a   1.000
_cell.length_b   1.000
_cell.length_c   1.000
_cell.angle_alpha   90.00
_cell.angle_beta   90.00
_cell.angle_gamma   90.00
#
_symmetry.space_group_name_H-M   'P 1'
#
loop_
_entity.id
_entity.type
_entity.pdbx_description
1 polymer ?
#
loop_
_entity_poly.entity_id
_entity_poly.type
_entity_poly.pdbx_seq_one_letter_code
_entity_poly.pdbx_strand_id
1 'polypeptide(L)'
;LAKLIEQNSRKAGYQILIGCSDDDPETEKKVAEALISRRIDALFVASGMPSANEYYLKLQNSGTPVIALDRPMDDEHFCCVISEDFDAAFELTESVLSPEIKTIGLIGALQ
;
A
#
# COMPACT_ATOMS: atom_id res chain seq x y z
N LEU A 1 -5.20 8.88 3.57
CA LEU A 1 -5.65 8.19 2.33
C LEU A 1 -7.03 7.53 2.47
N ALA A 2 -7.24 6.60 3.42
CA ALA A 2 -8.49 5.81 3.55
C ALA A 2 -9.79 6.64 3.56
N LYS A 3 -9.82 7.80 4.22
CA LYS A 3 -10.98 8.70 4.22
C LYS A 3 -11.35 9.21 2.82
N LEU A 4 -10.36 9.54 1.99
CA LEU A 4 -10.61 10.02 0.62
C LEU A 4 -11.12 8.88 -0.27
N ILE A 5 -10.55 7.69 -0.11
CA ILE A 5 -11.02 6.48 -0.81
C ILE A 5 -12.47 6.19 -0.45
N GLU A 6 -12.82 6.20 0.84
CA GLU A 6 -14.20 6.00 1.30
C GLU A 6 -15.16 7.02 0.69
N GLN A 7 -14.82 8.31 0.78
CA GLN A 7 -15.69 9.39 0.30
C GLN A 7 -15.94 9.29 -1.21
N ASN A 8 -14.91 8.99 -2.00
CA ASN A 8 -15.04 8.88 -3.46
C ASN A 8 -15.73 7.57 -3.87
N SER A 9 -15.44 6.46 -3.18
CA SER A 9 -16.12 5.17 -3.39
C SER A 9 -17.62 5.31 -3.14
N ARG A 10 -18.00 5.98 -2.04
CA ARG A 10 -19.41 6.26 -1.71
C ARG A 10 -20.11 7.09 -2.79
N LYS A 11 -19.43 8.11 -3.34
CA LYS A 11 -19.97 8.91 -4.46
C LYS A 11 -20.15 8.05 -5.73
N ALA A 12 -19.30 7.05 -5.93
CA ALA A 12 -19.40 6.10 -7.03
C ALA A 12 -20.37 4.93 -6.77
N GLY A 13 -21.06 4.90 -5.62
CA GLY A 13 -22.02 3.85 -5.27
C GLY A 13 -21.43 2.61 -4.58
N TYR A 14 -20.16 2.67 -4.19
CA TYR A 14 -19.46 1.59 -3.47
C TYR A 14 -19.41 1.84 -1.97
N GLN A 15 -19.42 0.76 -1.20
CA GLN A 15 -19.15 0.78 0.24
C GLN A 15 -17.74 0.25 0.52
N ILE A 16 -17.01 0.89 1.44
CA ILE A 16 -15.68 0.45 1.85
C ILE A 16 -15.75 -0.27 3.19
N LEU A 17 -15.08 -1.42 3.26
CA LEU A 17 -14.73 -2.11 4.50
C LEU A 17 -13.23 -1.91 4.74
N ILE A 18 -12.85 -1.54 5.96
CA ILE A 18 -11.45 -1.29 6.34
C ILE A 18 -11.04 -2.33 7.37
N GLY A 19 -9.91 -2.99 7.13
CA GLY A 19 -9.21 -3.80 8.12
C GLY A 19 -7.80 -3.25 8.34
N CYS A 20 -7.25 -3.48 9.53
CA CYS A 20 -5.90 -3.11 9.89
C CYS A 20 -5.10 -4.38 10.20
N SER A 21 -3.90 -4.50 9.63
CA SER A 21 -2.99 -5.61 9.90
C SER A 21 -1.99 -5.31 11.03
N ASP A 22 -1.88 -4.05 11.46
CA ASP A 22 -0.83 -3.57 12.37
C ASP A 22 0.59 -4.01 11.92
N ASP A 23 0.82 -4.02 10.59
CA ASP A 23 2.05 -4.50 9.94
C ASP A 23 2.43 -5.97 10.26
N ASP A 24 1.50 -6.76 10.83
CA ASP A 24 1.70 -8.18 11.08
C ASP A 24 1.23 -9.03 9.88
N PRO A 25 2.12 -9.82 9.24
CA PRO A 25 1.77 -10.61 8.06
C PRO A 25 0.64 -11.64 8.28
N GLU A 26 0.58 -12.25 9.45
CA GLU A 26 -0.45 -13.26 9.74
C GLU A 26 -1.82 -12.61 9.98
N THR A 27 -1.84 -11.43 10.60
CA THR A 27 -3.05 -10.62 10.75
C THR A 27 -3.51 -10.09 9.41
N GLU A 28 -2.60 -9.64 8.53
CA GLU A 28 -2.92 -9.19 7.18
C GLU A 28 -3.64 -10.27 6.37
N LYS A 29 -3.12 -11.52 6.37
CA LYS A 29 -3.77 -12.65 5.70
C LYS A 29 -5.18 -12.91 6.24
N LYS A 30 -5.35 -12.94 7.56
CA LYS A 30 -6.66 -13.16 8.20
C LYS A 30 -7.66 -12.07 7.83
N VAL A 31 -7.21 -10.81 7.81
CA VAL A 31 -8.04 -9.67 7.41
C VAL A 31 -8.42 -9.76 5.94
N ALA A 32 -7.46 -10.05 5.05
CA ALA A 32 -7.72 -10.24 3.63
C ALA A 32 -8.73 -11.37 3.39
N GLU A 33 -8.52 -12.55 3.98
CA GLU A 33 -9.44 -13.68 3.91
C GLU A 33 -10.85 -13.33 4.42
N ALA A 34 -10.94 -12.61 5.54
CA ALA A 34 -12.21 -12.16 6.09
C ALA A 34 -12.95 -11.20 5.15
N LEU A 35 -12.24 -10.28 4.50
CA LEU A 35 -12.82 -9.37 3.52
C LEU A 35 -13.28 -10.12 2.26
N ILE A 36 -12.46 -11.03 1.75
CA ILE A 36 -12.80 -11.87 0.59
C ILE A 36 -14.00 -12.77 0.87
N SER A 37 -14.12 -13.31 2.08
CA SER A 37 -15.29 -14.13 2.47
C SER A 37 -16.61 -13.36 2.39
N ARG A 38 -16.56 -12.03 2.49
CA ARG A 38 -17.70 -11.12 2.32
C ARG A 38 -18.00 -10.78 0.86
N ARG A 39 -17.26 -11.38 -0.10
CA ARG A 39 -17.41 -11.18 -1.54
C ARG A 39 -17.27 -9.72 -1.94
N ILE A 40 -16.20 -9.07 -1.46
CA ILE A 40 -15.83 -7.73 -1.93
C ILE A 40 -15.54 -7.74 -3.43
N ASP A 41 -15.86 -6.64 -4.11
CA ASP A 41 -15.65 -6.51 -5.55
C ASP A 41 -14.18 -6.30 -5.94
N ALA A 42 -13.39 -5.70 -5.03
CA ALA A 42 -11.96 -5.45 -5.20
C ALA A 42 -11.29 -5.25 -3.83
N LEU A 43 -10.00 -5.57 -3.74
CA LEU A 43 -9.18 -5.39 -2.54
C LEU A 43 -8.11 -4.31 -2.77
N PHE A 44 -8.13 -3.27 -1.95
CA PHE A 44 -6.99 -2.36 -1.78
C PHE A 44 -6.10 -2.87 -0.66
N VAL A 45 -4.79 -2.93 -0.88
CA VAL A 45 -3.83 -3.41 0.13
C VAL A 45 -2.55 -2.57 0.14
N ALA A 46 -2.09 -2.20 1.34
CA ALA A 46 -0.75 -1.66 1.57
C ALA A 46 0.05 -2.73 2.33
N SER A 47 0.62 -3.67 1.59
CA SER A 47 1.17 -4.90 2.19
C SER A 47 2.56 -4.68 2.78
N GLY A 48 2.78 -5.11 4.01
CA GLY A 48 4.12 -5.25 4.60
C GLY A 48 4.72 -6.65 4.46
N MET A 49 4.01 -7.58 3.82
CA MET A 49 4.40 -8.98 3.79
C MET A 49 5.54 -9.24 2.80
N PRO A 50 6.62 -9.94 3.20
CA PRO A 50 7.66 -10.35 2.24
C PRO A 50 7.13 -11.23 1.09
N SER A 51 6.06 -11.98 1.34
CA SER A 51 5.41 -12.87 0.37
C SER A 51 4.16 -12.27 -0.29
N ALA A 52 3.98 -10.95 -0.21
CA ALA A 52 2.80 -10.25 -0.74
C ALA A 52 2.49 -10.64 -2.20
N ASN A 53 3.51 -10.60 -3.08
CA ASN A 53 3.34 -10.91 -4.50
C ASN A 53 2.76 -12.31 -4.74
N GLU A 54 3.34 -13.34 -4.13
CA GLU A 54 2.86 -14.71 -4.31
C GLU A 54 1.46 -14.90 -3.70
N TYR A 55 1.23 -14.35 -2.51
CA TYR A 55 -0.04 -14.49 -1.79
C TYR A 55 -1.19 -13.80 -2.55
N TYR A 56 -1.02 -12.53 -2.90
CA TYR A 56 -2.05 -11.75 -3.56
C TYR A 56 -2.25 -12.14 -5.01
N LEU A 57 -1.25 -12.71 -5.69
CA LEU A 57 -1.44 -13.20 -7.06
C LEU A 57 -2.36 -14.42 -7.08
N LYS A 58 -2.20 -15.35 -6.12
CA LYS A 58 -3.13 -16.49 -5.95
C LYS A 58 -4.55 -16.00 -5.67
N LEU A 59 -4.69 -15.00 -4.81
CA LEU A 59 -5.97 -14.40 -4.47
C LEU A 59 -6.59 -13.70 -5.69
N GLN A 60 -5.82 -12.92 -6.44
CA GLN A 60 -6.29 -12.25 -7.65
C GLN A 60 -6.76 -13.25 -8.70
N ASN A 61 -6.01 -14.33 -8.92
CA ASN A 61 -6.36 -15.41 -9.83
C ASN A 61 -7.63 -16.18 -9.40
N SER A 62 -8.07 -16.04 -8.14
CA SER A 62 -9.35 -16.57 -7.66
C SER A 62 -10.56 -15.68 -8.01
N GLY A 63 -10.32 -14.50 -8.58
CA GLY A 63 -11.34 -13.64 -9.18
C GLY A 63 -11.60 -12.32 -8.47
N THR A 64 -10.88 -11.99 -7.39
CA THR A 64 -10.97 -10.66 -6.76
C THR A 64 -9.78 -9.79 -7.15
N PRO A 65 -9.96 -8.70 -7.91
CA PRO A 65 -8.89 -7.78 -8.27
C PRO A 65 -8.18 -7.23 -7.03
N VAL A 66 -6.84 -7.17 -7.07
CA VAL A 66 -6.01 -6.62 -6.00
C VAL A 66 -5.27 -5.39 -6.51
N ILE A 67 -5.34 -4.30 -5.76
CA ILE A 67 -4.70 -3.03 -6.07
C ILE A 67 -3.76 -2.69 -4.91
N ALA A 68 -2.47 -2.56 -5.20
CA ALA A 68 -1.47 -2.15 -4.24
C ALA A 68 -1.53 -0.64 -4.02
N LEU A 69 -1.51 -0.22 -2.76
CA LEU A 69 -1.46 1.19 -2.36
C LEU A 69 -0.25 1.42 -1.47
N ASP A 70 0.45 2.55 -1.65
CA ASP A 70 1.56 3.04 -0.81
C ASP A 70 2.82 2.16 -0.85
N ARG A 71 2.67 0.84 -0.78
CA ARG A 71 3.74 -0.15 -0.86
C ARG A 71 3.63 -0.91 -2.17
N PRO A 72 4.69 -0.90 -3.02
CA PRO A 72 4.62 -1.51 -4.34
C PRO A 72 4.55 -3.04 -4.26
N MET A 73 3.81 -3.62 -5.19
CA MET A 73 3.89 -5.04 -5.57
C MET A 73 4.37 -5.13 -7.02
N ASP A 74 4.54 -6.34 -7.53
CA ASP A 74 4.94 -6.64 -8.91
C ASP A 74 3.95 -6.02 -9.91
N ASP A 75 4.39 -4.98 -10.61
CA ASP A 75 3.55 -4.17 -11.51
C ASP A 75 3.22 -4.88 -12.83
N GLU A 76 3.86 -6.02 -13.12
CA GLU A 76 3.42 -6.93 -14.18
C GLU A 76 2.08 -7.62 -13.85
N HIS A 77 1.70 -7.63 -12.57
CA HIS A 77 0.55 -8.38 -12.06
C HIS A 77 -0.49 -7.51 -11.35
N PHE A 78 -0.07 -6.42 -10.71
CA PHE A 78 -0.95 -5.58 -9.90
C PHE A 78 -0.98 -4.14 -10.42
N CYS A 79 -2.15 -3.51 -10.29
CA CYS A 79 -2.19 -2.06 -10.35
C CYS A 79 -1.61 -1.50 -9.05
N CYS A 80 -0.56 -0.68 -9.17
CA CYS A 80 0.10 -0.03 -8.04
C CYS A 80 -0.17 1.47 -8.05
N VAL A 81 -0.67 2.00 -6.94
CA VAL A 81 -0.81 3.45 -6.72
C VAL A 81 0.11 3.83 -5.55
N ILE A 82 1.29 4.33 -5.89
CA ILE A 82 2.36 4.68 -4.95
C ILE A 82 2.74 6.15 -5.09
N SER A 83 3.44 6.67 -4.09
CA SER A 83 4.05 8.01 -4.14
C SER A 83 5.39 7.93 -4.88
N GLU A 84 5.79 9.03 -5.53
CA GLU A 84 7.13 9.18 -6.12
C GLU A 84 8.12 9.56 -5.01
N ASP A 85 8.41 8.60 -4.13
CA ASP A 85 9.18 8.84 -2.91
C ASP A 85 10.66 9.11 -3.19
N PHE A 86 11.20 8.59 -4.30
CA PHE A 86 12.60 8.79 -4.65
C PHE A 86 12.87 10.24 -5.03
N ASP A 87 12.15 10.78 -6.02
CA ASP A 87 12.35 12.17 -6.44
C ASP A 87 12.01 13.13 -5.29
N ALA A 88 10.96 12.86 -4.53
CA ALA A 88 10.60 13.68 -3.37
C ALA A 88 11.71 13.70 -2.29
N ALA A 89 12.32 12.55 -1.98
CA ALA A 89 13.44 12.48 -1.03
C ALA A 89 14.71 13.13 -1.57
N PHE A 90 14.95 13.02 -2.87
CA PHE A 90 16.06 13.69 -3.56
C PHE A 90 15.90 15.21 -3.49
N GLU A 91 14.76 15.75 -3.92
CA GLU A 91 14.44 17.18 -3.85
C GLU A 91 14.51 17.72 -2.42
N LEU A 92 13.98 16.96 -1.45
CA LEU A 92 14.06 17.34 -0.04
C LEU A 92 15.52 17.44 0.42
N THR A 93 16.35 16.47 0.03
CA THR A 93 17.78 16.48 0.36
C THR A 93 18.48 17.67 -0.29
N GLU A 94 18.23 17.94 -1.57
CA GLU A 94 18.80 19.11 -2.28
C GLU A 94 18.41 20.43 -1.62
N SER A 95 17.16 20.56 -1.16
CA SER A 95 16.66 21.80 -0.55
C SER A 95 17.37 22.18 0.75
N VAL A 96 17.99 21.22 1.43
CA VAL A 96 18.72 21.43 2.70
C VAL A 96 20.24 21.44 2.52
N LEU A 97 20.75 21.18 1.31
CA LEU A 97 22.17 21.26 1.02
C LEU A 97 22.63 22.72 1.00
N SER A 98 23.66 23.02 1.79
CA SER A 98 24.34 24.31 1.74
C SER A 98 25.82 24.17 2.12
N PRO A 99 26.70 25.12 1.76
CA PRO A 99 28.11 25.09 2.15
C PRO A 99 28.36 25.08 3.67
N GLU A 100 27.37 25.46 4.48
CA GLU A 100 27.44 25.52 5.94
C GLU A 100 27.10 24.18 6.60
N ILE A 101 26.36 23.31 5.90
CA ILE A 101 25.99 21.97 6.33
C ILE A 101 27.16 21.02 6.09
N LYS A 102 27.70 20.44 7.17
CA LYS A 102 28.87 19.53 7.11
C LYS A 102 28.51 18.05 7.25
N THR A 103 27.32 17.77 7.78
CA THR A 103 26.86 16.41 8.07
C THR A 103 25.36 16.34 7.84
N ILE A 104 24.91 15.27 7.21
CA ILE A 104 23.51 14.97 6.94
C ILE A 104 23.22 13.57 7.49
N GLY A 105 22.07 13.40 8.12
CA GLY A 105 21.59 12.11 8.58
C GLY A 105 20.18 11.84 8.06
N LEU A 106 19.92 10.60 7.71
CA LEU A 106 18.60 10.09 7.37
C LEU A 106 18.08 9.29 8.57
N ILE A 107 16.90 9.65 9.09
CA ILE A 107 16.19 8.87 10.10
C ILE A 107 15.04 8.16 9.39
N GLY A 108 15.13 6.83 9.32
CA GLY A 108 14.08 5.98 8.77
C GLY A 108 13.63 4.91 9.77
N ALA A 109 12.58 4.19 9.41
CA ALA A 109 12.18 2.97 10.09
C ALA A 109 12.75 1.76 9.35
N LEU A 110 13.09 0.69 10.08
CA LEU A 110 13.36 -0.62 9.49
C LEU A 110 12.01 -1.32 9.30
N GLN A 111 11.78 -1.86 8.10
CA GLN A 111 10.73 -2.84 7.85
C GLN A 111 11.29 -4.25 8.03
#